data_AF-A0A7S2FTG9-F1
#
_entry.id   AF-A0A7S2FTG9-F1
#
_cell.length_a   1.000
_cell.length_b   1.000
_cell.length_c   1.000
_cell.angle_alpha   90.00
_cell.angle_beta   90.00
_cell.angle_gamma   90.00
#
_symmetry.space_group_name_H-M   'P 1'
#
loop_
_entity.id
_entity.type
_entity.pdbx_description
1 polymer ?
#
loop_
_entity_poly.entity_id
_entity_poly.type
_entity_poly.pdbx_seq_one_letter_code
_entity_poly.pdbx_strand_id
1 'polypeptide(L)'
;KTRRKLKMATRAMFKSARVTMRNQVRCVGAQSAMSLRGGGSSTWNASPVLVGAIAAAGAVAAASFYANDGKMAHMSMGPFADTSDLSAIEAKITQLELMTGVTGRKTNAAFVFVKPHAVTPAAIALVKEKLAAAGITIKSTGSLSAETIDKEMLIDTHYGAIASKAVKLSPSELNVQPKAKDAFKKAFGMTWESALSQGLVYNAKDACTKLNIDSVALDAKWSTLNKGVNLIKFGGGFYAGQVDGIFVINGFYMQMRSAFTTPPASITYFTVEWPADTLSWEDFRGKVLGATDPKTAAEGSARRAILDQWQSLGLASEPNTGDNGVHASASPFEALAERMNWLGASPQSDIYGAAMLQAGIPVKTLTEWTADPQVPFEGRNQSLFDLLEDMDAKDCLDKAVKIVQS
;
A
#
# COMPACT_ATOMS: atom_id res chain seq x y z
N LYS A 1 -13.22 -18.66 -47.60
CA LYS A 1 -11.89 -19.29 -47.38
C LYS A 1 -11.39 -19.21 -45.91
N THR A 2 -11.93 -18.35 -45.05
CA THR A 2 -11.41 -18.09 -43.69
C THR A 2 -11.90 -19.07 -42.61
N ARG A 3 -13.15 -19.55 -42.66
CA ARG A 3 -13.66 -20.57 -41.72
C ARG A 3 -13.03 -21.97 -41.87
N ARG A 4 -12.50 -22.30 -43.05
CA ARG A 4 -11.82 -23.59 -43.31
C ARG A 4 -10.38 -23.61 -42.77
N LYS A 5 -9.70 -22.46 -42.70
CA LYS A 5 -8.37 -22.31 -42.09
C LYS A 5 -8.43 -22.39 -40.57
N LEU A 6 -9.45 -21.80 -39.93
CA LEU A 6 -9.62 -21.87 -38.48
C LEU A 6 -9.90 -23.31 -38.01
N LYS A 7 -10.79 -24.06 -38.68
CA LYS A 7 -11.05 -25.47 -38.36
C LYS A 7 -9.85 -26.41 -38.58
N MET A 8 -8.93 -26.07 -39.50
CA MET A 8 -7.70 -26.85 -39.69
C MET A 8 -6.64 -26.54 -38.63
N ALA A 9 -6.51 -25.28 -38.19
CA ALA A 9 -5.60 -24.90 -37.11
C ALA A 9 -6.00 -25.52 -35.77
N THR A 10 -7.30 -25.54 -35.44
CA THR A 10 -7.80 -26.17 -34.21
C THR A 10 -7.61 -27.69 -34.25
N ARG A 11 -7.84 -28.35 -35.40
CA ARG A 11 -7.57 -29.80 -35.54
C ARG A 11 -6.08 -30.15 -35.45
N ALA A 12 -5.17 -29.29 -35.91
CA ALA A 12 -3.72 -29.50 -35.79
C ALA A 12 -3.24 -29.37 -34.34
N MET A 13 -3.74 -28.38 -33.59
CA MET A 13 -3.43 -28.22 -32.16
C MET A 13 -3.92 -29.41 -31.32
N PHE A 14 -5.15 -29.89 -31.53
CA PHE A 14 -5.67 -31.05 -30.79
C PHE A 14 -4.94 -32.36 -31.14
N LYS A 15 -4.39 -32.49 -32.36
CA LYS A 15 -3.59 -33.65 -32.76
C LYS A 15 -2.19 -33.61 -32.11
N SER A 16 -1.59 -32.42 -31.98
CA SER A 16 -0.29 -32.22 -31.30
C SER A 16 -0.38 -32.46 -29.79
N ALA A 17 -1.47 -32.00 -29.15
CA ALA A 17 -1.72 -32.24 -27.73
C ALA A 17 -1.93 -33.73 -27.42
N ARG A 18 -2.67 -34.46 -28.28
CA ARG A 18 -2.87 -35.92 -28.12
C ARG A 18 -1.60 -36.75 -28.31
N VAL A 19 -0.69 -36.34 -29.19
CA VAL A 19 0.60 -37.03 -29.40
C VAL A 19 1.54 -36.79 -28.21
N THR A 20 1.54 -35.57 -27.66
CA THR A 20 2.37 -35.20 -26.49
C THR A 20 1.91 -35.93 -25.23
N MET A 21 0.58 -36.02 -24.99
CA MET A 21 0.03 -36.82 -23.89
C MET A 21 0.26 -38.32 -24.06
N ARG A 22 0.18 -38.88 -25.28
CA ARG A 22 0.49 -40.31 -25.50
C ARG A 22 1.96 -40.67 -25.27
N ASN A 23 2.88 -39.75 -25.56
CA ASN A 23 4.31 -39.97 -25.32
C ASN A 23 4.68 -39.82 -23.84
N GLN A 24 4.06 -38.89 -23.10
CA GLN A 24 4.26 -38.77 -21.65
C GLN A 24 3.70 -39.99 -20.89
N VAL A 25 2.54 -40.52 -21.27
CA VAL A 25 1.97 -41.73 -20.65
C VAL A 25 2.79 -42.99 -20.99
N ARG A 26 3.44 -43.06 -22.16
CA ARG A 26 4.36 -44.16 -22.50
C ARG A 26 5.70 -44.12 -21.76
N CYS A 27 6.23 -42.94 -21.43
CA CYS A 27 7.44 -42.83 -20.60
C CYS A 27 7.20 -43.26 -19.15
N VAL A 28 6.03 -42.97 -18.58
CA VAL A 28 5.68 -43.37 -17.21
C VAL A 28 5.33 -44.86 -17.12
N GLY A 29 4.71 -45.44 -18.16
CA GLY A 29 4.38 -46.87 -18.21
C GLY A 29 5.57 -47.81 -18.44
N ALA A 30 6.72 -47.31 -18.90
CA ALA A 30 7.91 -48.14 -19.16
C ALA A 30 8.89 -48.25 -17.98
N GLN A 31 8.74 -47.42 -16.93
CA GLN A 31 9.58 -47.47 -15.73
C GLN A 31 9.00 -48.31 -14.58
N SER A 32 7.76 -48.78 -14.68
CA SER A 32 7.14 -49.67 -13.68
C SER A 32 7.19 -51.17 -14.03
N ALA A 33 7.85 -51.57 -15.12
CA ALA A 33 7.93 -52.97 -15.55
C ALA A 33 9.33 -53.61 -15.43
N MET A 34 10.32 -52.92 -14.84
CA MET A 34 11.70 -53.43 -14.74
C MET A 34 12.33 -53.14 -13.39
N SER A 35 11.70 -53.63 -12.31
CA SER A 35 12.36 -53.79 -11.01
C SER A 35 11.74 -54.96 -10.23
N LEU A 36 11.80 -56.14 -10.85
CA LEU A 36 11.82 -57.43 -10.15
C LEU A 36 13.05 -58.18 -10.65
N ARG A 37 14.23 -57.83 -10.14
CA ARG A 37 15.37 -58.74 -9.94
C ARG A 37 16.61 -57.99 -9.49
N GLY A 38 17.22 -58.52 -8.43
CA GLY A 38 18.67 -58.49 -8.24
C GLY A 38 19.19 -57.27 -7.49
N GLY A 39 19.60 -57.51 -6.24
CA GLY A 39 20.33 -56.54 -5.43
C GLY A 39 21.72 -56.23 -5.99
N GLY A 40 22.31 -55.16 -5.46
CA GLY A 40 23.68 -54.80 -5.78
C GLY A 40 23.99 -53.37 -5.34
N SER A 41 24.84 -53.27 -4.33
CA SER A 41 25.52 -52.06 -3.87
C SER A 41 26.25 -51.32 -4.99
N SER A 42 26.22 -49.98 -4.99
CA SER A 42 27.40 -49.10 -4.92
C SER A 42 27.05 -47.65 -5.28
N THR A 43 27.78 -46.76 -4.63
CA THR A 43 27.78 -45.29 -4.62
C THR A 43 27.97 -44.63 -5.98
N TRP A 44 27.51 -43.38 -6.18
CA TRP A 44 28.31 -42.19 -6.59
C TRP A 44 27.42 -40.93 -6.71
N ASN A 45 28.04 -39.79 -6.39
CA ASN A 45 27.52 -38.43 -6.15
C ASN A 45 26.95 -37.70 -7.37
N ALA A 46 25.98 -36.77 -7.15
CA ALA A 46 26.13 -35.32 -7.42
C ALA A 46 24.81 -34.51 -7.28
N SER A 47 24.88 -33.48 -6.41
CA SER A 47 24.25 -32.14 -6.40
C SER A 47 22.72 -31.93 -6.31
N PRO A 48 22.23 -31.07 -5.37
CA PRO A 48 20.80 -30.87 -5.11
C PRO A 48 20.29 -29.60 -5.77
N VAL A 49 19.63 -29.71 -6.93
CA VAL A 49 18.72 -28.66 -7.38
C VAL A 49 17.51 -29.36 -7.99
N LEU A 50 16.33 -29.04 -7.46
CA LEU A 50 15.01 -29.41 -7.97
C LEU A 50 14.44 -30.80 -7.59
N VAL A 51 14.48 -31.14 -6.29
CA VAL A 51 13.49 -32.05 -5.71
C VAL A 51 12.76 -31.29 -4.60
N GLY A 52 11.53 -30.85 -4.88
CA GLY A 52 10.70 -30.22 -3.86
C GLY A 52 9.69 -29.23 -4.41
N ALA A 53 8.79 -29.66 -5.30
CA ALA A 53 7.57 -28.89 -5.58
C ALA A 53 6.39 -29.70 -6.14
N ILE A 54 6.53 -30.96 -6.56
CA ILE A 54 5.40 -31.74 -7.11
C ILE A 54 5.33 -33.16 -6.54
N ALA A 55 5.32 -33.29 -5.21
CA ALA A 55 5.08 -34.59 -4.55
C ALA A 55 4.44 -34.48 -3.14
N ALA A 56 3.57 -33.49 -2.90
CA ALA A 56 2.94 -33.32 -1.57
C ALA A 56 1.40 -33.18 -1.59
N ALA A 57 0.72 -33.59 -2.68
CA ALA A 57 -0.75 -33.59 -2.73
C ALA A 57 -1.37 -34.95 -3.08
N GLY A 58 -0.61 -36.05 -3.01
CA GLY A 58 -1.09 -37.36 -3.46
C GLY A 58 -0.62 -38.58 -2.67
N ALA A 59 -0.18 -38.44 -1.42
CA ALA A 59 0.35 -39.57 -0.65
C ALA A 59 0.13 -39.47 0.87
N VAL A 60 -1.10 -39.21 1.31
CA VAL A 60 -1.51 -39.56 2.69
C VAL A 60 -2.76 -40.45 2.63
N ALA A 61 -2.59 -41.63 2.05
CA ALA A 61 -3.50 -42.75 2.20
C ALA A 61 -2.76 -44.05 1.86
N ALA A 62 -1.70 -44.38 2.63
CA ALA A 62 -1.11 -45.72 2.58
C ALA A 62 -0.33 -46.03 3.86
N ALA A 63 -1.00 -46.73 4.78
CA ALA A 63 -0.47 -47.81 5.60
C ALA A 63 0.86 -47.60 6.35
N SER A 64 0.78 -47.16 7.60
CA SER A 64 1.70 -47.64 8.64
C SER A 64 1.19 -48.97 9.17
N PHE A 65 1.80 -50.09 8.76
CA PHE A 65 1.66 -51.36 9.46
C PHE A 65 3.04 -51.83 9.91
N TYR A 66 3.23 -51.89 11.23
CA TYR A 66 4.19 -52.82 11.83
C TYR A 66 3.64 -54.24 11.65
N ALA A 67 4.50 -55.13 11.17
CA ALA A 67 4.21 -56.55 11.08
C ALA A 67 3.92 -57.12 12.48
N ASN A 68 2.77 -57.77 12.64
CA ASN A 68 2.72 -58.98 13.46
C ASN A 68 1.61 -59.90 12.95
N ASP A 69 2.03 -61.10 12.57
CA ASP A 69 1.32 -62.36 12.37
C ASP A 69 -0.07 -62.40 11.71
N GLY A 70 -0.10 -63.16 10.61
CA GLY A 70 -1.23 -63.39 9.72
C GLY A 70 -2.59 -63.60 10.40
N LYS A 71 -3.52 -62.71 10.05
CA LYS A 71 -4.96 -62.97 9.88
C LYS A 71 -5.56 -61.83 9.04
N MET A 72 -6.13 -62.17 7.89
CA MET A 72 -6.86 -61.24 7.03
C MET A 72 -8.12 -60.76 7.77
N ALA A 73 -8.12 -59.52 8.26
CA ALA A 73 -9.32 -58.86 8.75
C ALA A 73 -9.89 -57.98 7.63
N HIS A 74 -11.17 -58.23 7.29
CA HIS A 74 -11.96 -57.45 6.37
C HIS A 74 -12.12 -56.02 6.93
N MET A 75 -11.44 -55.01 6.37
CA MET A 75 -11.66 -53.61 6.76
C MET A 75 -12.71 -52.98 5.85
N SER A 76 -13.79 -52.52 6.50
CA SER A 76 -14.83 -51.66 5.94
C SER A 76 -14.21 -50.39 5.35
N MET A 77 -14.58 -50.07 4.11
CA MET A 77 -14.27 -48.78 3.48
C MET A 77 -15.11 -47.70 4.18
N GLY A 78 -14.47 -46.94 5.08
CA GLY A 78 -15.08 -45.73 5.67
C GLY A 78 -15.34 -44.65 4.60
N PRO A 79 -16.25 -43.71 4.86
CA PRO A 79 -16.73 -42.77 3.85
C PRO A 79 -15.61 -41.85 3.36
N PHE A 80 -15.71 -41.47 2.09
CA PHE A 80 -14.84 -40.50 1.42
C PHE A 80 -14.65 -39.23 2.25
N ALA A 81 -13.42 -38.71 2.25
CA ALA A 81 -12.98 -37.54 2.99
C ALA A 81 -13.99 -36.39 2.99
N ASP A 82 -14.20 -35.83 4.18
CA ASP A 82 -15.12 -34.74 4.49
C ASP A 82 -14.82 -33.50 3.62
N THR A 83 -15.86 -32.89 3.04
CA THR A 83 -15.73 -31.73 2.14
C THR A 83 -15.23 -30.47 2.84
N SER A 84 -15.27 -30.46 4.18
CA SER A 84 -14.64 -29.44 5.03
C SER A 84 -13.11 -29.38 4.81
N ASP A 85 -12.48 -30.51 4.52
CA ASP A 85 -11.03 -30.65 4.37
C ASP A 85 -10.52 -30.07 3.04
N LEU A 86 -11.31 -30.19 1.96
CA LEU A 86 -10.99 -29.60 0.65
C LEU A 86 -11.00 -28.06 0.69
N SER A 87 -12.00 -27.47 1.35
CA SER A 87 -12.07 -26.00 1.49
C SER A 87 -10.92 -25.44 2.34
N ALA A 88 -10.50 -26.18 3.37
CA ALA A 88 -9.36 -25.82 4.20
C ALA A 88 -8.03 -25.96 3.44
N ILE A 89 -7.90 -27.00 2.60
CA ILE A 89 -6.76 -27.19 1.71
C ILE A 89 -6.69 -26.09 0.64
N GLU A 90 -7.80 -25.74 0.00
CA GLU A 90 -7.86 -24.63 -0.98
C GLU A 90 -7.52 -23.28 -0.34
N ALA A 91 -8.01 -23.02 0.87
CA ALA A 91 -7.64 -21.84 1.64
C ALA A 91 -6.12 -21.83 1.95
N LYS A 92 -5.54 -22.98 2.26
CA LYS A 92 -4.12 -23.12 2.58
C LYS A 92 -3.22 -23.05 1.34
N ILE A 93 -3.67 -23.53 0.19
CA ILE A 93 -3.00 -23.34 -1.11
C ILE A 93 -3.05 -21.87 -1.51
N THR A 94 -4.22 -21.24 -1.45
CA THR A 94 -4.37 -19.80 -1.71
C THR A 94 -3.48 -18.99 -0.77
N GLN A 95 -3.43 -19.39 0.51
CA GLN A 95 -2.53 -18.78 1.48
C GLN A 95 -1.07 -18.97 1.04
N LEU A 96 -0.60 -20.19 0.75
CA LEU A 96 0.77 -20.50 0.28
C LEU A 96 1.16 -19.78 -1.02
N GLU A 97 0.24 -19.61 -1.96
CA GLU A 97 0.42 -18.82 -3.19
C GLU A 97 0.51 -17.33 -2.91
N LEU A 98 -0.23 -16.82 -1.92
CA LEU A 98 -0.04 -15.47 -1.37
C LEU A 98 1.29 -15.36 -0.60
N MET A 99 1.71 -16.40 0.14
CA MET A 99 3.00 -16.40 0.90
C MET A 99 4.18 -16.31 -0.05
N THR A 100 4.26 -17.21 -1.03
CA THR A 100 5.28 -17.20 -2.09
C THR A 100 5.14 -15.95 -2.95
N GLY A 101 3.91 -15.44 -3.06
CA GLY A 101 3.55 -14.18 -3.67
C GLY A 101 3.87 -12.92 -2.87
N VAL A 102 4.47 -12.97 -1.68
CA VAL A 102 4.93 -11.74 -0.97
C VAL A 102 6.32 -11.92 -0.39
N THR A 103 6.65 -13.10 0.14
CA THR A 103 8.03 -13.45 0.50
C THR A 103 8.90 -13.69 -0.74
N GLY A 104 8.30 -14.05 -1.88
CA GLY A 104 8.95 -14.21 -3.18
C GLY A 104 8.59 -13.14 -4.21
N ARG A 105 7.57 -12.29 -4.00
CA ARG A 105 7.30 -11.19 -4.92
C ARG A 105 8.22 -10.01 -4.63
N LYS A 106 9.16 -9.86 -5.55
CA LYS A 106 9.64 -8.57 -6.02
C LYS A 106 8.49 -7.82 -6.70
N THR A 107 7.36 -7.56 -6.04
CA THR A 107 6.24 -6.84 -6.64
C THR A 107 5.77 -5.78 -5.67
N ASN A 108 5.86 -4.53 -6.10
CA ASN A 108 5.31 -3.40 -5.40
C ASN A 108 3.86 -3.20 -5.83
N ALA A 109 3.03 -2.75 -4.90
CA ALA A 109 1.62 -2.45 -5.17
C ALA A 109 1.18 -1.20 -4.41
N ALA A 110 0.75 -0.18 -5.14
CA ALA A 110 0.39 1.12 -4.60
C ALA A 110 -1.10 1.44 -4.82
N PHE A 111 -1.59 2.37 -4.01
CA PHE A 111 -2.83 3.10 -4.26
C PHE A 111 -2.46 4.48 -4.82
N VAL A 112 -3.05 4.83 -5.95
CA VAL A 112 -2.79 6.07 -6.69
C VAL A 112 -4.12 6.76 -6.90
N PHE A 113 -4.20 8.08 -6.77
CA PHE A 113 -5.40 8.80 -7.20
C PHE A 113 -5.10 10.16 -7.81
N VAL A 114 -5.91 10.53 -8.78
CA VAL A 114 -5.98 11.89 -9.33
C VAL A 114 -6.76 12.76 -8.34
N LYS A 115 -6.15 13.85 -7.91
CA LYS A 115 -6.69 14.79 -6.92
C LYS A 115 -7.88 15.58 -7.50
N PRO A 116 -8.80 16.08 -6.66
CA PRO A 116 -10.04 16.71 -7.12
C PRO A 116 -9.87 17.82 -8.16
N HIS A 117 -8.91 18.72 -7.99
CA HIS A 117 -8.65 19.81 -8.95
C HIS A 117 -8.22 19.33 -10.35
N ALA A 118 -7.76 18.08 -10.46
CA ALA A 118 -7.24 17.49 -11.69
C ALA A 118 -8.11 16.34 -12.23
N VAL A 119 -9.30 16.09 -11.67
CA VAL A 119 -10.21 15.05 -12.17
C VAL A 119 -10.86 15.51 -13.48
N THR A 120 -10.11 15.38 -14.56
CA THR A 120 -10.57 15.57 -15.94
C THR A 120 -10.27 14.32 -16.77
N PRO A 121 -11.01 14.04 -17.84
CA PRO A 121 -10.70 12.91 -18.72
C PRO A 121 -9.26 12.94 -19.27
N ALA A 122 -8.75 14.13 -19.59
CA ALA A 122 -7.40 14.30 -20.14
C ALA A 122 -6.31 14.05 -19.09
N ALA A 123 -6.46 14.59 -17.87
CA ALA A 123 -5.49 14.35 -16.79
C ALA A 123 -5.49 12.88 -16.34
N ILE A 124 -6.66 12.24 -16.26
CA ILE A 124 -6.78 10.80 -15.98
C ILE A 124 -6.07 9.97 -17.05
N ALA A 125 -6.25 10.32 -18.34
CA ALA A 125 -5.59 9.63 -19.44
C ALA A 125 -4.06 9.79 -19.36
N LEU A 126 -3.57 11.01 -19.08
CA LEU A 126 -2.14 11.28 -18.89
C LEU A 126 -1.56 10.45 -17.74
N VAL A 127 -2.22 10.38 -16.58
CA VAL A 127 -1.74 9.58 -15.44
C VAL A 127 -1.66 8.09 -15.81
N LYS A 128 -2.67 7.56 -16.50
CA LYS A 128 -2.65 6.17 -16.98
C LYS A 128 -1.52 5.92 -17.96
N GLU A 129 -1.27 6.85 -18.89
CA GLU A 129 -0.16 6.78 -19.83
C GLU A 129 1.18 6.73 -19.10
N LYS A 130 1.39 7.63 -18.12
CA LYS A 130 2.64 7.69 -17.33
C LYS A 130 2.89 6.39 -16.55
N LEU A 131 1.86 5.82 -15.93
CA LEU A 131 1.95 4.53 -15.25
C LEU A 131 2.31 3.42 -16.24
N ALA A 132 1.61 3.33 -17.38
CA ALA A 132 1.85 2.30 -18.39
C ALA A 132 3.26 2.41 -19.00
N ALA A 133 3.72 3.63 -19.28
CA ALA A 133 5.07 3.88 -19.82
C ALA A 133 6.18 3.45 -18.85
N ALA A 134 5.91 3.45 -17.54
CA ALA A 134 6.81 2.94 -16.51
C ALA A 134 6.69 1.43 -16.27
N GLY A 135 5.90 0.70 -17.07
CA GLY A 135 5.67 -0.74 -16.90
C GLY A 135 4.73 -1.09 -15.74
N ILE A 136 3.99 -0.11 -15.21
CA ILE A 136 3.08 -0.31 -14.08
C ILE A 136 1.71 -0.78 -14.58
N THR A 137 1.20 -1.85 -14.00
CA THR A 137 -0.09 -2.44 -14.35
C THR A 137 -1.19 -1.90 -13.43
N ILE A 138 -2.25 -1.35 -14.01
CA ILE A 138 -3.46 -0.97 -13.26
C ILE A 138 -4.33 -2.21 -13.04
N LYS A 139 -4.66 -2.47 -11.78
CA LYS A 139 -5.44 -3.64 -11.32
C LYS A 139 -6.90 -3.33 -11.12
N SER A 140 -7.21 -2.15 -10.58
CA SER A 140 -8.56 -1.64 -10.50
C SER A 140 -8.58 -0.13 -10.73
N THR A 141 -9.73 0.39 -11.13
CA THR A 141 -10.00 1.82 -11.25
C THR A 141 -11.37 2.09 -10.65
N GLY A 142 -11.51 3.20 -9.95
CA GLY A 142 -12.81 3.66 -9.46
C GLY A 142 -12.82 5.15 -9.19
N SER A 143 -13.96 5.63 -8.70
CA SER A 143 -14.15 7.03 -8.32
C SER A 143 -14.85 7.09 -6.97
N LEU A 144 -14.53 8.11 -6.18
CA LEU A 144 -15.19 8.41 -4.91
C LEU A 144 -15.61 9.88 -4.92
N SER A 145 -16.89 10.14 -4.62
CA SER A 145 -17.44 11.50 -4.61
C SER A 145 -17.13 12.21 -3.30
N ALA A 146 -17.22 13.54 -3.33
CA ALA A 146 -17.08 14.40 -2.15
C ALA A 146 -17.96 13.95 -0.98
N GLU A 147 -19.20 13.55 -1.25
CA GLU A 147 -20.15 13.12 -0.24
C GLU A 147 -19.72 11.82 0.45
N THR A 148 -19.21 10.84 -0.32
CA THR A 148 -18.66 9.61 0.25
C THR A 148 -17.41 9.91 1.09
N ILE A 149 -16.49 10.72 0.55
CA ILE A 149 -15.25 11.09 1.24
C ILE A 149 -15.54 11.79 2.57
N ASP A 150 -16.52 12.70 2.59
CA ASP A 150 -16.93 13.41 3.79
C ASP A 150 -17.60 12.50 4.81
N LYS A 151 -18.62 11.74 4.37
CA LYS A 151 -19.42 10.86 5.23
C LYS A 151 -18.58 9.79 5.91
N GLU A 152 -17.62 9.21 5.18
CA GLU A 152 -16.75 8.15 5.69
C GLU A 152 -15.43 8.69 6.28
N MET A 153 -15.26 10.02 6.29
CA MET A 153 -14.05 10.70 6.80
C MET A 153 -12.76 10.21 6.14
N LEU A 154 -12.81 9.81 4.87
CA LEU A 154 -11.70 9.12 4.20
C LEU A 154 -10.46 10.01 4.12
N ILE A 155 -10.64 11.29 3.81
CA ILE A 155 -9.53 12.23 3.71
C ILE A 155 -8.96 12.58 5.09
N ASP A 156 -9.80 12.56 6.13
CA ASP A 156 -9.37 12.80 7.51
C ASP A 156 -8.56 11.64 8.06
N THR A 157 -8.90 10.40 7.71
CA THR A 157 -8.10 9.22 8.04
C THR A 157 -6.80 9.20 7.23
N HIS A 158 -6.86 9.49 5.93
CA HIS A 158 -5.68 9.55 5.06
C HIS A 158 -4.65 10.58 5.54
N TYR A 159 -5.10 11.77 5.98
CA TYR A 159 -4.24 12.78 6.60
C TYR A 159 -4.30 12.74 8.14
N GLY A 160 -4.52 11.57 8.74
CA GLY A 160 -4.81 11.39 10.17
C GLY A 160 -3.86 12.14 11.11
N ALA A 161 -2.55 12.11 10.84
CA ALA A 161 -1.56 12.82 11.63
C ALA A 161 -1.72 14.35 11.59
N ILE A 162 -2.12 14.92 10.46
CA ILE A 162 -2.36 16.36 10.27
C ILE A 162 -3.74 16.73 10.83
N ALA A 163 -4.75 15.94 10.45
CA ALA A 163 -6.14 16.10 10.85
C ALA A 163 -6.29 16.09 12.37
N SER A 164 -5.69 15.10 13.04
CA SER A 164 -5.76 14.96 14.48
C SER A 164 -5.26 16.22 15.20
N LYS A 165 -4.14 16.80 14.74
CA LYS A 165 -3.58 18.04 15.31
C LYS A 165 -4.39 19.29 14.96
N ALA A 166 -5.07 19.30 13.82
CA ALA A 166 -5.84 20.44 13.34
C ALA A 166 -7.27 20.51 13.92
N VAL A 167 -7.88 19.36 14.23
CA VAL A 167 -9.32 19.33 14.59
C VAL A 167 -9.70 18.43 15.77
N LYS A 168 -8.82 17.52 16.24
CA LYS A 168 -9.14 16.57 17.34
C LYS A 168 -8.44 16.89 18.65
N LEU A 169 -7.12 17.04 18.62
CA LEU A 169 -6.30 17.24 19.81
C LEU A 169 -6.39 18.69 20.29
N SER A 170 -6.49 18.86 21.61
CA SER A 170 -6.25 20.15 22.24
C SER A 170 -4.76 20.51 22.17
N PRO A 171 -4.41 21.80 22.19
CA PRO A 171 -3.02 22.25 22.19
C PRO A 171 -2.13 21.63 23.27
N SER A 172 -2.69 21.32 24.45
CA SER A 172 -1.98 20.68 25.56
C SER A 172 -1.66 19.19 25.33
N GLU A 173 -2.37 18.53 24.42
CA GLU A 173 -2.13 17.12 24.07
C GLU A 173 -1.10 16.95 22.95
N LEU A 174 -0.63 18.04 22.35
CA LEU A 174 0.33 18.01 21.26
C LEU A 174 1.74 17.66 21.76
N ASN A 175 2.32 16.61 21.19
CA ASN A 175 3.73 16.28 21.41
C ASN A 175 4.64 17.17 20.56
N VAL A 176 5.12 18.27 21.14
CA VAL A 176 6.06 19.20 20.50
C VAL A 176 7.50 18.87 20.91
N GLN A 177 8.33 18.48 19.95
CA GLN A 177 9.73 18.13 20.18
C GLN A 177 10.54 19.31 20.73
N PRO A 178 11.59 19.10 21.55
CA PRO A 178 12.40 20.17 22.12
C PRO A 178 12.93 21.17 21.08
N LYS A 179 13.48 20.66 19.96
CA LYS A 179 13.94 21.48 18.84
C LYS A 179 12.84 22.39 18.24
N ALA A 180 11.60 21.90 18.21
CA ALA A 180 10.46 22.67 17.72
C ALA A 180 10.04 23.76 18.72
N LYS A 181 10.13 23.49 20.03
CA LYS A 181 9.93 24.50 21.08
C LYS A 181 10.98 25.60 21.02
N ASP A 182 12.25 25.24 20.77
CA ASP A 182 13.33 26.21 20.59
C ASP A 182 13.10 27.09 19.35
N ALA A 183 12.69 26.47 18.23
CA ALA A 183 12.33 27.20 17.02
C ALA A 183 11.14 28.14 17.25
N PHE A 184 10.11 27.70 17.97
CA PHE A 184 8.97 28.52 18.36
C PHE A 184 9.41 29.73 19.21
N LYS A 185 10.22 29.50 20.25
CA LYS A 185 10.75 30.58 21.10
C LYS A 185 11.58 31.58 20.29
N LYS A 186 12.42 31.09 19.38
CA LYS A 186 13.23 31.94 18.50
C LYS A 186 12.38 32.81 17.57
N ALA A 187 11.32 32.23 17.00
CA ALA A 187 10.45 32.93 16.05
C ALA A 187 9.54 33.96 16.73
N PHE A 188 8.96 33.61 17.87
CA PHE A 188 7.87 34.38 18.50
C PHE A 188 8.27 35.10 19.79
N GLY A 189 9.51 34.92 20.27
CA GLY A 189 9.97 35.50 21.53
C GLY A 189 9.26 34.94 22.78
N MET A 190 8.47 33.88 22.63
CA MET A 190 7.64 33.28 23.69
C MET A 190 7.88 31.77 23.74
N THR A 191 8.04 31.21 24.94
CA THR A 191 8.12 29.75 25.10
C THR A 191 6.78 29.10 24.80
N TRP A 192 6.79 27.89 24.23
CA TRP A 192 5.58 27.11 23.97
C TRP A 192 4.69 26.95 25.21
N GLU A 193 5.30 26.65 26.36
CA GLU A 193 4.60 26.47 27.64
C GLU A 193 3.88 27.76 28.08
N SER A 194 4.51 28.92 27.88
CA SER A 194 3.91 30.22 28.20
C SER A 194 2.74 30.55 27.26
N ALA A 195 2.86 30.23 25.97
CA ALA A 195 1.76 30.41 25.02
C ALA A 195 0.55 29.54 25.41
N LEU A 196 0.80 28.29 25.83
CA LEU A 196 -0.24 27.40 26.34
C LEU A 196 -0.88 27.94 27.64
N SER A 197 -0.07 28.34 28.63
CA SER A 197 -0.59 28.83 29.91
C SER A 197 -1.38 30.14 29.78
N GLN A 198 -1.06 30.95 28.77
CA GLN A 198 -1.80 32.17 28.44
C GLN A 198 -3.03 31.92 27.56
N GLY A 199 -3.29 30.68 27.16
CA GLY A 199 -4.43 30.33 26.29
C GLY A 199 -4.33 30.93 24.88
N LEU A 200 -3.11 31.06 24.35
CA LEU A 200 -2.85 31.66 23.03
C LEU A 200 -2.76 30.65 21.89
N VAL A 201 -2.71 29.35 22.21
CA VAL A 201 -2.56 28.29 21.20
C VAL A 201 -3.91 27.63 20.95
N TYR A 202 -4.23 27.38 19.69
CA TYR A 202 -5.46 26.75 19.24
C TYR A 202 -5.17 25.80 18.08
N ASN A 203 -5.89 24.68 17.99
CA ASN A 203 -5.97 23.93 16.73
C ASN A 203 -6.79 24.74 15.70
N ALA A 204 -6.76 24.35 14.42
CA ALA A 204 -7.45 25.08 13.37
C ALA A 204 -8.96 25.24 13.63
N LYS A 205 -9.63 24.18 14.09
CA LYS A 205 -11.07 24.20 14.40
C LYS A 205 -11.42 25.19 15.52
N ASP A 206 -10.65 25.16 16.60
CA ASP A 206 -10.87 26.00 17.77
C ASP A 206 -10.44 27.45 17.48
N ALA A 207 -9.45 27.66 16.60
CA ALA A 207 -9.06 28.98 16.12
C ALA A 207 -10.19 29.65 15.33
N CYS A 208 -10.87 28.92 14.43
CA CYS A 208 -12.07 29.41 13.73
C CYS A 208 -13.13 29.89 14.73
N THR A 209 -13.39 29.09 15.77
CA THR A 209 -14.34 29.45 16.84
C THR A 209 -13.88 30.68 17.62
N LYS A 210 -12.61 30.75 18.00
CA LYS A 210 -12.02 31.84 18.77
C LYS A 210 -12.03 33.18 18.03
N LEU A 211 -11.75 33.14 16.73
CA LEU A 211 -11.69 34.31 15.86
C LEU A 211 -13.05 34.66 15.24
N ASN A 212 -14.07 33.80 15.41
CA ASN A 212 -15.38 33.92 14.78
C ASN A 212 -15.28 34.02 13.24
N ILE A 213 -14.50 33.13 12.64
CA ILE A 213 -14.28 33.02 11.18
C ILE A 213 -14.50 31.58 10.72
N ASP A 214 -14.74 31.39 9.43
CA ASP A 214 -14.79 30.06 8.81
C ASP A 214 -13.39 29.59 8.34
N SER A 215 -13.33 28.36 7.82
CA SER A 215 -12.09 27.76 7.32
C SER A 215 -11.48 28.50 6.13
N VAL A 216 -12.33 29.14 5.30
CA VAL A 216 -11.87 29.87 4.12
C VAL A 216 -11.15 31.15 4.55
N ALA A 217 -11.74 31.88 5.50
CA ALA A 217 -11.14 33.07 6.08
C ALA A 217 -9.88 32.77 6.90
N LEU A 218 -9.85 31.64 7.62
CA LEU A 218 -8.63 31.19 8.32
C LEU A 218 -7.51 30.87 7.33
N ASP A 219 -7.81 30.14 6.25
CA ASP A 219 -6.81 29.81 5.21
C ASP A 219 -6.33 31.03 4.44
N ALA A 220 -7.21 31.99 4.15
CA ALA A 220 -6.84 33.26 3.55
C ALA A 220 -5.85 34.05 4.42
N LYS A 221 -5.99 34.00 5.75
CA LYS A 221 -4.98 34.57 6.67
C LYS A 221 -3.72 33.70 6.70
N TRP A 222 -3.87 32.39 6.81
CA TRP A 222 -2.75 31.43 6.89
C TRP A 222 -1.83 31.48 5.66
N SER A 223 -2.38 31.60 4.46
CA SER A 223 -1.64 31.63 3.20
C SER A 223 -0.76 32.87 3.03
N THR A 224 -0.97 33.92 3.84
CA THR A 224 -0.09 35.11 3.89
C THR A 224 1.11 34.96 4.82
N LEU A 225 1.18 33.86 5.59
CA LEU A 225 2.25 33.65 6.55
C LEU A 225 3.56 33.24 5.87
N ASN A 226 4.66 33.78 6.37
CA ASN A 226 6.02 33.55 5.91
C ASN A 226 6.71 32.50 6.78
N LYS A 227 7.17 31.42 6.13
CA LYS A 227 7.94 30.35 6.78
C LYS A 227 9.19 30.90 7.46
N GLY A 228 9.42 30.48 8.69
CA GLY A 228 10.56 30.93 9.51
C GLY A 228 10.37 32.28 10.21
N VAL A 229 9.27 33.00 9.92
CA VAL A 229 8.93 34.27 10.57
C VAL A 229 7.70 34.10 11.45
N ASN A 230 6.52 34.03 10.83
CA ASN A 230 5.23 33.86 11.51
C ASN A 230 4.56 32.51 11.21
N LEU A 231 5.30 31.59 10.56
CA LEU A 231 4.91 30.20 10.33
C LEU A 231 6.11 29.27 10.56
N ILE A 232 6.00 28.33 11.49
CA ILE A 232 7.08 27.41 11.86
C ILE A 232 6.65 25.96 11.63
N LYS A 233 7.54 25.16 11.03
CA LYS A 233 7.37 23.72 10.87
C LYS A 233 7.95 23.01 12.10
N PHE A 234 7.11 22.35 12.87
CA PHE A 234 7.53 21.52 14.00
C PHE A 234 7.97 20.12 13.57
N GLY A 235 7.40 19.60 12.48
CA GLY A 235 7.71 18.28 11.93
C GLY A 235 6.92 18.00 10.65
N GLY A 236 6.96 16.75 10.16
CA GLY A 236 6.11 16.29 9.06
C GLY A 236 4.63 16.59 9.36
N GLY A 237 3.97 17.34 8.49
CA GLY A 237 2.54 17.66 8.66
C GLY A 237 2.17 18.46 9.92
N PHE A 238 3.13 19.05 10.64
CA PHE A 238 2.89 19.76 11.90
C PHE A 238 3.48 21.17 11.86
N TYR A 239 2.59 22.17 11.85
CA TYR A 239 2.91 23.58 11.68
C TYR A 239 2.21 24.44 12.73
N ALA A 240 2.88 25.49 13.18
CA ALA A 240 2.31 26.54 14.02
C ALA A 240 2.46 27.90 13.32
N GLY A 241 1.35 28.59 13.10
CA GLY A 241 1.31 29.91 12.48
C GLY A 241 0.70 30.95 13.41
N GLN A 242 1.16 32.19 13.36
CA GLN A 242 0.57 33.29 14.13
C GLN A 242 -0.50 33.99 13.30
N VAL A 243 -1.74 33.99 13.78
CA VAL A 243 -2.90 34.61 13.11
C VAL A 243 -3.63 35.47 14.13
N ASP A 244 -3.81 36.76 13.83
CA ASP A 244 -4.58 37.72 14.66
C ASP A 244 -4.26 37.67 16.17
N GLY A 245 -2.98 37.53 16.51
CA GLY A 245 -2.51 37.52 17.91
C GLY A 245 -2.59 36.16 18.63
N ILE A 246 -3.07 35.10 17.96
CA ILE A 246 -3.04 33.72 18.47
C ILE A 246 -2.12 32.82 17.64
N PHE A 247 -1.76 31.67 18.19
CA PHE A 247 -1.03 30.61 17.49
C PHE A 247 -1.98 29.51 17.05
N VAL A 248 -2.03 29.27 15.76
CA VAL A 248 -2.91 28.29 15.12
C VAL A 248 -2.09 27.09 14.67
N ILE A 249 -2.56 25.88 14.98
CA ILE A 249 -1.96 24.63 14.54
C ILE A 249 -2.63 24.15 13.26
N ASN A 250 -1.82 23.94 12.22
CA ASN A 250 -2.25 23.43 10.91
C ASN A 250 -3.47 24.17 10.33
N GLY A 251 -3.48 25.52 10.35
CA GLY A 251 -4.63 26.34 9.95
C GLY A 251 -5.09 26.15 8.49
N PHE A 252 -4.24 25.62 7.62
CA PHE A 252 -4.58 25.25 6.24
C PHE A 252 -5.48 23.99 6.13
N TYR A 253 -5.52 23.15 7.17
CA TYR A 253 -6.06 21.79 7.03
C TYR A 253 -7.54 21.77 6.64
N MET A 254 -8.36 22.65 7.22
CA MET A 254 -9.80 22.67 6.95
C MET A 254 -10.10 23.04 5.50
N GLN A 255 -9.34 23.97 4.92
CA GLN A 255 -9.47 24.31 3.50
C GLN A 255 -8.90 23.22 2.58
N MET A 256 -7.81 22.57 2.99
CA MET A 256 -7.30 21.38 2.26
C MET A 256 -8.35 20.26 2.26
N ARG A 257 -9.05 20.03 3.38
CA ARG A 257 -10.12 19.03 3.50
C ARG A 257 -11.29 19.36 2.57
N SER A 258 -11.74 20.63 2.52
CA SER A 258 -12.89 21.03 1.71
C SER A 258 -12.70 20.76 0.22
N ALA A 259 -11.46 20.83 -0.30
CA ALA A 259 -11.14 20.46 -1.67
C ALA A 259 -11.53 19.01 -2.03
N PHE A 260 -11.63 18.11 -1.03
CA PHE A 260 -12.05 16.72 -1.21
C PHE A 260 -13.51 16.47 -0.82
N THR A 261 -14.08 17.28 0.07
CA THR A 261 -15.40 17.02 0.67
C THR A 261 -16.51 17.95 0.19
N THR A 262 -16.20 18.95 -0.63
CA THR A 262 -17.21 19.88 -1.19
C THR A 262 -17.62 19.46 -2.60
N PRO A 263 -18.90 19.13 -2.85
CA PRO A 263 -19.38 18.82 -4.19
C PRO A 263 -19.13 19.96 -5.19
N PRO A 264 -18.85 19.66 -6.47
CA PRO A 264 -18.86 18.34 -7.11
C PRO A 264 -17.50 17.62 -7.08
N ALA A 265 -16.64 17.88 -6.09
CA ALA A 265 -15.32 17.24 -6.00
C ALA A 265 -15.42 15.70 -5.99
N SER A 266 -14.37 15.06 -6.50
CA SER A 266 -14.20 13.61 -6.46
C SER A 266 -12.73 13.26 -6.60
N ILE A 267 -12.38 12.00 -6.37
CA ILE A 267 -11.08 11.45 -6.81
C ILE A 267 -11.31 10.34 -7.82
N THR A 268 -10.38 10.14 -8.75
CA THR A 268 -10.29 8.91 -9.53
C THR A 268 -9.09 8.12 -9.05
N TYR A 269 -9.31 6.92 -8.52
CA TYR A 269 -8.24 6.08 -7.97
C TYR A 269 -7.87 4.92 -8.90
N PHE A 270 -6.67 4.40 -8.67
CA PHE A 270 -6.11 3.19 -9.26
C PHE A 270 -5.45 2.37 -8.16
N THR A 271 -5.70 1.05 -8.16
CA THR A 271 -4.73 0.12 -7.53
C THR A 271 -3.78 -0.34 -8.62
N VAL A 272 -2.49 -0.36 -8.33
CA VAL A 272 -1.45 -0.64 -9.32
C VAL A 272 -0.45 -1.66 -8.78
N GLU A 273 0.21 -2.39 -9.68
CA GLU A 273 1.31 -3.29 -9.34
C GLU A 273 2.44 -3.23 -10.37
N TRP A 274 3.68 -3.48 -9.94
CA TRP A 274 4.84 -3.60 -10.82
C TRP A 274 5.97 -4.43 -10.19
N PRO A 275 6.90 -4.99 -10.97
CA PRO A 275 8.04 -5.72 -10.43
C PRO A 275 9.06 -4.78 -9.75
N ALA A 276 9.37 -5.02 -8.48
CA ALA A 276 10.31 -4.24 -7.67
C ALA A 276 11.75 -4.26 -8.22
N ASP A 277 12.15 -5.33 -8.93
CA ASP A 277 13.47 -5.37 -9.60
C ASP A 277 13.55 -4.59 -10.90
N THR A 278 12.41 -4.13 -11.43
CA THR A 278 12.37 -3.25 -12.61
C THR A 278 12.20 -1.78 -12.26
N LEU A 279 11.60 -1.48 -11.11
CA LEU A 279 11.33 -0.12 -10.64
C LEU A 279 11.21 -0.13 -9.11
N SER A 280 12.16 0.50 -8.43
CA SER A 280 12.09 0.66 -6.97
C SER A 280 10.94 1.59 -6.57
N TRP A 281 10.49 1.49 -5.33
CA TRP A 281 9.47 2.39 -4.79
C TRP A 281 9.92 3.86 -4.81
N GLU A 282 11.19 4.11 -4.46
CA GLU A 282 11.83 5.42 -4.55
C GLU A 282 11.73 6.00 -5.98
N ASP A 283 12.06 5.21 -7.00
CA ASP A 283 11.99 5.65 -8.39
C ASP A 283 10.54 5.80 -8.88
N PHE A 284 9.62 4.96 -8.41
CA PHE A 284 8.20 5.13 -8.66
C PHE A 284 7.71 6.51 -8.16
N ARG A 285 8.08 6.91 -6.94
CA ARG A 285 7.69 8.22 -6.40
C ARG A 285 8.47 9.37 -7.03
N GLY A 286 9.79 9.24 -7.09
CA GLY A 286 10.69 10.31 -7.51
C GLY A 286 10.69 10.57 -9.03
N LYS A 287 10.68 9.51 -9.84
CA LYS A 287 10.84 9.61 -11.31
C LYS A 287 9.52 9.47 -12.05
N VAL A 288 8.66 8.52 -11.66
CA VAL A 288 7.38 8.29 -12.36
C VAL A 288 6.34 9.33 -11.92
N LEU A 289 6.12 9.47 -10.60
CA LEU A 289 5.23 10.50 -10.08
C LEU A 289 5.84 11.90 -10.15
N GLY A 290 7.08 12.06 -9.69
CA GLY A 290 7.77 13.35 -9.61
C GLY A 290 7.68 13.99 -8.22
N ALA A 291 8.55 14.97 -7.95
CA ALA A 291 8.57 15.70 -6.69
C ALA A 291 7.20 16.33 -6.33
N THR A 292 6.93 16.48 -5.04
CA THR A 292 5.66 17.03 -4.53
C THR A 292 5.37 18.44 -5.05
N ASP A 293 6.39 19.29 -5.14
CA ASP A 293 6.29 20.56 -5.88
C ASP A 293 6.53 20.30 -7.38
N PRO A 294 5.49 20.44 -8.23
CA PRO A 294 5.61 20.17 -9.66
C PRO A 294 6.69 20.99 -10.36
N LYS A 295 7.07 22.17 -9.84
CA LYS A 295 8.13 23.02 -10.42
C LYS A 295 9.51 22.42 -10.25
N THR A 296 9.68 21.54 -9.26
CA THR A 296 10.92 20.81 -8.97
C THR A 296 10.87 19.35 -9.44
N ALA A 297 9.71 18.90 -9.94
CA ALA A 297 9.55 17.54 -10.43
C ALA A 297 10.34 17.34 -11.73
N ALA A 298 10.99 16.18 -11.84
CA ALA A 298 11.79 15.81 -12.99
C ALA A 298 10.95 15.83 -14.28
N GLU A 299 11.56 16.27 -15.38
CA GLU A 299 10.94 16.22 -16.69
C GLU A 299 10.51 14.79 -17.04
N GLY A 300 9.34 14.64 -17.66
CA GLY A 300 8.75 13.34 -17.97
C GLY A 300 7.89 12.73 -16.87
N SER A 301 8.05 13.16 -15.60
CA SER A 301 7.22 12.68 -14.48
C SER A 301 5.75 13.13 -14.60
N ALA A 302 4.84 12.45 -13.92
CA ALA A 302 3.41 12.74 -13.97
C ALA A 302 3.07 14.15 -13.47
N ARG A 303 3.60 14.55 -12.31
CA ARG A 303 3.36 15.88 -11.73
C ARG A 303 3.93 16.99 -12.62
N ARG A 304 5.11 16.78 -13.19
CA ARG A 304 5.71 17.73 -14.13
C ARG A 304 4.88 17.86 -15.40
N ALA A 305 4.46 16.74 -15.98
CA ALA A 305 3.62 16.75 -17.18
C ALA A 305 2.25 17.42 -16.93
N ILE A 306 1.65 17.22 -15.76
CA ILE A 306 0.41 17.92 -15.37
C ILE A 306 0.66 19.43 -15.25
N LEU A 307 1.77 19.85 -14.64
CA LEU A 307 2.16 21.27 -14.61
C LEU A 307 2.37 21.85 -16.00
N ASP A 308 3.12 21.17 -16.87
CA ASP A 308 3.44 21.71 -18.19
C ASP A 308 2.21 21.81 -19.10
N GLN A 309 1.19 20.97 -18.88
CA GLN A 309 0.03 20.81 -19.76
C GLN A 309 -1.30 21.26 -19.14
N TRP A 310 -1.29 21.84 -17.93
CA TRP A 310 -2.48 22.02 -17.09
C TRP A 310 -3.70 22.63 -17.82
N GLN A 311 -3.49 23.65 -18.66
CA GLN A 311 -4.56 24.27 -19.46
C GLN A 311 -5.18 23.28 -20.45
N SER A 312 -4.35 22.56 -21.21
CA SER A 312 -4.81 21.55 -22.18
C SER A 312 -5.45 20.34 -21.52
N LEU A 313 -5.06 20.05 -20.28
CA LEU A 313 -5.67 19.02 -19.44
C LEU A 313 -7.00 19.50 -18.81
N GLY A 314 -7.36 20.78 -18.95
CA GLY A 314 -8.60 21.35 -18.43
C GLY A 314 -8.58 21.68 -16.94
N LEU A 315 -7.41 21.86 -16.33
CA LEU A 315 -7.31 22.32 -14.94
C LEU A 315 -7.65 23.82 -14.86
N ALA A 316 -8.28 24.23 -13.76
CA ALA A 316 -8.73 25.60 -13.55
C ALA A 316 -7.58 26.58 -13.20
N SER A 317 -6.48 26.06 -12.67
CA SER A 317 -5.32 26.84 -12.23
C SER A 317 -4.03 26.07 -12.44
N GLU A 318 -2.91 26.81 -12.48
CA GLU A 318 -1.57 26.23 -12.50
C GLU A 318 -1.34 25.37 -11.24
N PRO A 319 -0.88 24.11 -11.38
CA PRO A 319 -0.55 23.24 -10.26
C PRO A 319 0.44 23.84 -9.27
N ASN A 320 0.25 23.53 -7.99
CA ASN A 320 1.14 23.94 -6.89
C ASN A 320 1.46 22.74 -5.99
N THR A 321 2.13 22.95 -4.85
CA THR A 321 2.52 21.85 -3.94
C THR A 321 1.32 21.06 -3.37
N GLY A 322 0.20 21.74 -3.07
CA GLY A 322 -1.01 21.10 -2.57
C GLY A 322 -1.82 20.48 -3.71
N ASP A 323 -2.02 21.27 -4.76
CA ASP A 323 -2.72 20.89 -5.99
C ASP A 323 -1.74 20.45 -7.08
N ASN A 324 -1.07 19.33 -6.83
CA ASN A 324 -0.03 18.76 -7.71
C ASN A 324 -0.54 17.63 -8.63
N GLY A 325 -1.84 17.58 -8.90
CA GLY A 325 -2.46 16.62 -9.82
C GLY A 325 -2.67 15.20 -9.29
N VAL A 326 -1.65 14.56 -8.73
CA VAL A 326 -1.68 13.12 -8.43
C VAL A 326 -1.02 12.75 -7.10
N HIS A 327 -1.65 11.82 -6.39
CA HIS A 327 -1.16 11.15 -5.18
C HIS A 327 -0.75 9.70 -5.48
N ALA A 328 0.28 9.19 -4.78
CA ALA A 328 0.46 7.76 -4.58
C ALA A 328 1.06 7.46 -3.21
N SER A 329 0.81 6.24 -2.75
CA SER A 329 1.35 5.66 -1.52
C SER A 329 2.87 5.86 -1.37
N ALA A 330 3.32 6.20 -0.17
CA ALA A 330 4.73 6.45 0.13
C ALA A 330 5.55 5.19 0.45
N SER A 331 4.88 4.09 0.79
CA SER A 331 5.47 2.78 1.05
C SER A 331 4.45 1.64 0.84
N PRO A 332 4.89 0.38 0.78
CA PRO A 332 4.00 -0.79 0.78
C PRO A 332 3.02 -0.80 1.97
N PHE A 333 3.48 -0.38 3.14
CA PHE A 333 2.63 -0.32 4.34
C PHE A 333 1.59 0.80 4.26
N GLU A 334 1.98 1.99 3.81
CA GLU A 334 1.02 3.07 3.56
C GLU A 334 0.04 2.71 2.46
N ALA A 335 0.47 1.96 1.44
CA ALA A 335 -0.42 1.45 0.41
C ALA A 335 -1.49 0.50 0.99
N LEU A 336 -1.12 -0.36 1.95
CA LEU A 336 -2.08 -1.17 2.71
C LEU A 336 -3.03 -0.27 3.52
N ALA A 337 -2.50 0.67 4.30
CA ALA A 337 -3.32 1.59 5.11
C ALA A 337 -4.31 2.39 4.24
N GLU A 338 -3.87 2.85 3.08
CA GLU A 338 -4.70 3.55 2.09
C GLU A 338 -5.78 2.64 1.51
N ARG A 339 -5.46 1.40 1.12
CA ARG A 339 -6.49 0.47 0.61
C ARG A 339 -7.49 0.08 1.70
N MET A 340 -7.06 -0.06 2.95
CA MET A 340 -7.97 -0.26 4.09
C MET A 340 -8.92 0.92 4.26
N ASN A 341 -8.39 2.15 4.19
CA ASN A 341 -9.17 3.37 4.33
C ASN A 341 -10.11 3.60 3.13
N TRP A 342 -9.56 3.73 1.92
CA TRP A 342 -10.26 4.17 0.73
C TRP A 342 -11.14 3.10 0.08
N LEU A 343 -10.79 1.82 0.26
CA LEU A 343 -11.47 0.70 -0.42
C LEU A 343 -12.13 -0.28 0.55
N GLY A 344 -12.07 -0.02 1.87
CA GLY A 344 -12.62 -0.91 2.89
C GLY A 344 -11.95 -2.29 2.93
N ALA A 345 -10.71 -2.42 2.42
CA ALA A 345 -9.98 -3.68 2.46
C ALA A 345 -9.67 -4.09 3.91
N SER A 346 -9.57 -5.38 4.17
CA SER A 346 -9.07 -5.87 5.46
C SER A 346 -7.62 -6.32 5.33
N PRO A 347 -6.81 -6.29 6.41
CA PRO A 347 -5.47 -6.84 6.37
C PRO A 347 -5.43 -8.31 5.92
N GLN A 348 -6.48 -9.09 6.14
CA GLN A 348 -6.54 -10.50 5.76
C GLN A 348 -6.79 -10.70 4.26
N SER A 349 -7.57 -9.83 3.62
CA SER A 349 -7.87 -9.93 2.18
C SER A 349 -6.87 -9.16 1.32
N ASP A 350 -6.15 -8.20 1.89
CA ASP A 350 -5.06 -7.50 1.23
C ASP A 350 -3.81 -8.38 1.14
N ILE A 351 -3.20 -8.44 -0.04
CA ILE A 351 -2.01 -9.28 -0.29
C ILE A 351 -0.85 -8.89 0.65
N TYR A 352 -0.57 -7.59 0.80
CA TYR A 352 0.53 -7.13 1.65
C TYR A 352 0.18 -7.25 3.13
N GLY A 353 -1.08 -6.95 3.50
CA GLY A 353 -1.59 -7.17 4.85
C GLY A 353 -1.47 -8.62 5.31
N ALA A 354 -1.85 -9.58 4.45
CA ALA A 354 -1.81 -11.00 4.76
C ALA A 354 -0.37 -11.49 5.00
N ALA A 355 0.59 -10.95 4.25
CA ALA A 355 2.00 -11.24 4.44
C ALA A 355 2.56 -10.66 5.75
N MET A 356 2.17 -9.45 6.13
CA MET A 356 2.56 -8.88 7.43
C MET A 356 2.01 -9.70 8.59
N LEU A 357 0.74 -10.12 8.52
CA LEU A 357 0.12 -11.00 9.53
C LEU A 357 0.89 -12.31 9.67
N GLN A 358 1.26 -12.90 8.54
CA GLN A 358 2.03 -14.12 8.51
C GLN A 358 3.46 -13.96 9.03
N ALA A 359 4.08 -12.81 8.81
CA ALA A 359 5.39 -12.48 9.36
C ALA A 359 5.35 -12.27 10.89
N GLY A 360 4.19 -12.46 11.53
CA GLY A 360 4.00 -12.41 12.97
C GLY A 360 3.55 -11.05 13.49
N ILE A 361 3.20 -10.11 12.62
CA ILE A 361 2.70 -8.79 13.02
C ILE A 361 1.21 -8.91 13.35
N PRO A 362 0.76 -8.70 14.60
CA PRO A 362 -0.65 -8.86 14.95
C PRO A 362 -1.58 -7.87 14.24
N VAL A 363 -2.82 -8.27 13.96
CA VAL A 363 -3.86 -7.40 13.36
C VAL A 363 -4.01 -6.10 14.15
N LYS A 364 -4.01 -6.17 15.49
CA LYS A 364 -4.09 -5.00 16.37
C LYS A 364 -2.97 -4.01 16.10
N THR A 365 -1.75 -4.51 15.97
CA THR A 365 -0.56 -3.71 15.66
C THR A 365 -0.68 -3.07 14.27
N LEU A 366 -1.10 -3.82 13.24
CA LEU A 366 -1.32 -3.25 11.90
C LEU A 366 -2.34 -2.10 11.92
N THR A 367 -3.46 -2.29 12.63
CA THR A 367 -4.49 -1.26 12.77
C THR A 367 -3.96 0.00 13.48
N GLU A 368 -3.25 -0.17 14.61
CA GLU A 368 -2.64 0.95 15.34
C GLU A 368 -1.60 1.70 14.50
N TRP A 369 -0.83 0.95 13.71
CA TRP A 369 0.20 1.46 12.82
C TRP A 369 -0.34 2.32 11.67
N THR A 370 -1.59 2.12 11.23
CA THR A 370 -2.22 2.98 10.21
C THR A 370 -2.35 4.45 10.64
N ALA A 371 -2.25 4.74 11.94
CA ALA A 371 -2.30 6.10 12.48
C ALA A 371 -0.93 6.80 12.52
N ASP A 372 0.11 6.19 11.93
CA ASP A 372 1.50 6.66 11.96
C ASP A 372 2.02 6.92 13.39
N PRO A 373 2.03 5.90 14.27
CA PRO A 373 2.49 6.07 15.64
C PRO A 373 3.99 6.36 15.69
N GLN A 374 4.42 6.97 16.80
CA GLN A 374 5.84 7.02 17.14
C GLN A 374 6.26 5.66 17.71
N VAL A 375 7.18 4.98 17.03
CA VAL A 375 7.69 3.67 17.45
C VAL A 375 9.16 3.78 17.90
N PRO A 376 9.57 3.09 18.98
CA PRO A 376 10.96 3.00 19.37
C PRO A 376 11.71 2.10 18.37
N PHE A 377 12.70 2.65 17.68
CA PHE A 377 13.54 1.87 16.77
C PHE A 377 14.95 2.46 16.72
N GLU A 378 15.98 1.62 16.83
CA GLU A 378 17.40 2.02 16.83
C GLU A 378 17.70 3.16 17.84
N GLY A 379 17.14 3.06 19.05
CA GLY A 379 17.38 3.99 20.14
C GLY A 379 16.67 5.35 20.00
N ARG A 380 15.76 5.52 19.05
CA ARG A 380 14.98 6.76 18.85
C ARG A 380 13.49 6.45 18.65
N ASN A 381 12.63 7.34 19.13
CA ASN A 381 11.20 7.33 18.77
C ASN A 381 11.00 8.10 17.47
N GLN A 382 10.45 7.45 16.45
CA GLN A 382 10.29 8.01 15.11
C GLN A 382 8.92 7.61 14.53
N SER A 383 8.45 8.35 13.52
CA SER A 383 7.24 7.96 12.76
C SER A 383 7.45 6.60 12.10
N LEU A 384 6.43 5.75 12.17
CA LEU A 384 6.45 4.46 11.49
C LEU A 384 6.45 4.63 9.97
N PHE A 385 5.66 5.57 9.44
CA PHE A 385 5.62 5.83 8.00
C PHE A 385 6.98 6.31 7.50
N ASP A 386 7.62 7.26 8.20
CA ASP A 386 8.98 7.71 7.87
C ASP A 386 10.01 6.57 7.91
N LEU A 387 9.85 5.59 8.80
CA LEU A 387 10.74 4.43 8.87
C LEU A 387 10.59 3.48 7.69
N LEU A 388 9.41 3.43 7.04
CA LEU A 388 9.09 2.49 5.97
C LEU A 388 9.00 3.14 4.58
N GLU A 389 9.10 4.48 4.52
CA GLU A 389 9.03 5.28 3.29
C GLU A 389 10.07 4.84 2.25
N ASP A 390 9.67 4.85 0.97
CA ASP A 390 10.52 4.56 -0.20
C ASP A 390 11.16 3.15 -0.23
N MET A 391 10.71 2.24 0.64
CA MET A 391 11.16 0.85 0.65
C MET A 391 10.34 -0.03 -0.30
N ASP A 392 11.02 -0.96 -0.96
CA ASP A 392 10.33 -2.02 -1.71
C ASP A 392 9.63 -3.01 -0.75
N ALA A 393 8.61 -3.71 -1.26
CA ALA A 393 7.73 -4.58 -0.48
C ALA A 393 8.46 -5.52 0.49
N LYS A 394 9.54 -6.17 0.03
CA LYS A 394 10.30 -7.10 0.86
C LYS A 394 11.06 -6.40 1.99
N ASP A 395 11.77 -5.32 1.68
CA ASP A 395 12.60 -4.61 2.65
C ASP A 395 11.73 -3.87 3.68
N CYS A 396 10.58 -3.35 3.24
CA CYS A 396 9.56 -2.79 4.11
C CYS A 396 9.03 -3.84 5.10
N LEU A 397 8.71 -5.04 4.63
CA LEU A 397 8.24 -6.14 5.49
C LEU A 397 9.31 -6.57 6.50
N ASP A 398 10.55 -6.76 6.04
CA ASP A 398 11.67 -7.16 6.90
C ASP A 398 11.94 -6.11 7.99
N LYS A 399 11.84 -4.81 7.65
CA LYS A 399 11.99 -3.73 8.63
C LYS A 399 10.80 -3.66 9.59
N ALA A 400 9.58 -3.84 9.11
CA ALA A 400 8.39 -3.90 9.95
C ALA A 400 8.48 -5.02 11.00
N VAL A 401 8.97 -6.21 10.63
CA VAL A 401 9.21 -7.32 11.57
C VAL A 401 10.21 -6.92 12.66
N LYS A 402 11.31 -6.25 12.29
CA LYS A 402 12.30 -5.78 13.27
C LYS A 402 11.71 -4.73 14.23
N ILE A 403 10.85 -3.84 13.74
CA ILE A 403 10.19 -2.82 14.58
C ILE A 403 9.24 -3.46 15.60
N VAL A 404 8.53 -4.54 15.26
CA VAL A 404 7.68 -5.26 16.24
C VAL A 404 8.52 -5.98 17.30
N GLN A 405 9.74 -6.37 16.95
CA GLN A 405 10.64 -7.15 17.81
C GLN A 405 11.54 -6.27 18.70
N SER A 406 11.67 -4.98 18.40
CA SER A 406 12.41 -3.98 19.20
C SER A 406 11.58 -3.44 20.35
#